data_AF-A0A961S5K2-F1
#
_entry.id   AF-A0A961S5K2-F1
#
_cell.length_a   1.000
_cell.length_b   1.000
_cell.length_c   1.000
_cell.angle_alpha   90.00
_cell.angle_beta   90.00
_cell.angle_gamma   90.00
#
_symmetry.space_group_name_H-M   'P 1'
#
loop_
_entity.id
_entity.type
_entity.pdbx_description
1 polymer ?
#
loop_
_entity_poly.entity_id
_entity_poly.type
_entity_poly.pdbx_seq_one_letter_code
_entity_poly.pdbx_strand_id
1 'polypeptide(L)'
;AVDGCDGPNYQSIVFARARAPLEDFRHAAAAVNNPDSMSGMLALKLIFAPLAVQGRFFGKAVETGGHINSMIAVREGKADICAIDAVCVALARRYRPDLLDGLVEVARSPMVPGLPYVTVSGDVPALRQALARAFAGPDLHEARDHLFLSGHSVLTPQDYARITTLETAMEQAGGLHLL
;
A
#
# COMPACT_ATOMS: atom_id res chain seq x y z
N ALA A 1 -12.27 -1.67 -11.60
CA ALA A 1 -11.19 -1.32 -10.67
C ALA A 1 -10.49 -2.60 -10.24
N VAL A 2 -9.20 -2.55 -9.89
CA VAL A 2 -8.53 -3.70 -9.28
C VAL A 2 -9.08 -3.98 -7.89
N ASP A 3 -9.02 -5.23 -7.45
CA ASP A 3 -9.40 -5.60 -6.09
C ASP A 3 -8.58 -4.81 -5.06
N GLY A 4 -9.26 -4.16 -4.12
CA GLY A 4 -8.64 -3.24 -3.14
C GLY A 4 -8.63 -1.76 -3.54
N CYS A 5 -9.18 -1.39 -4.71
CA CYS A 5 -9.36 0.00 -5.12
C CYS A 5 -10.85 0.38 -5.25
N ASP A 6 -11.22 1.56 -4.77
CA ASP A 6 -12.55 2.17 -4.93
C ASP A 6 -12.43 3.68 -5.17
N GLY A 7 -12.84 4.10 -6.38
CA GLY A 7 -12.66 5.45 -6.87
C GLY A 7 -11.20 5.91 -6.74
N PRO A 8 -10.91 7.03 -6.05
CA PRO A 8 -9.56 7.51 -5.83
C PRO A 8 -8.83 6.81 -4.67
N ASN A 9 -9.48 5.89 -3.97
CA ASN A 9 -8.95 5.26 -2.76
C ASN A 9 -8.43 3.85 -3.04
N TYR A 10 -7.52 3.39 -2.18
CA TYR A 10 -7.03 2.02 -2.18
C TYR A 10 -6.78 1.48 -0.76
N GLN A 11 -6.63 0.17 -0.66
CA GLN A 11 -6.13 -0.55 0.51
C GLN A 11 -4.79 -1.20 0.18
N SER A 12 -3.97 -1.37 1.21
CA SER A 12 -2.83 -2.27 1.15
C SER A 12 -3.27 -3.66 1.59
N ILE A 13 -2.76 -4.68 0.91
CA ILE A 13 -3.04 -6.09 1.17
C ILE A 13 -1.86 -6.67 1.92
N VAL A 14 -2.14 -7.31 3.06
CA VAL A 14 -1.10 -7.91 3.90
C VAL A 14 -0.97 -9.38 3.58
N PHE A 15 0.26 -9.80 3.27
CA PHE A 15 0.61 -11.16 2.91
C PHE A 15 1.54 -11.80 3.92
N ALA A 16 1.33 -13.09 4.15
CA ALA A 16 2.20 -13.98 4.91
C ALA A 16 2.32 -15.33 4.20
N ARG A 17 3.20 -16.22 4.67
CA ARG A 17 3.37 -17.58 4.12
C ARG A 17 2.24 -18.56 4.50
N ALA A 18 1.48 -18.25 5.55
CA ALA A 18 0.37 -19.07 6.03
C ALA A 18 -0.72 -18.20 6.65
N ARG A 19 -1.97 -18.69 6.59
CA ARG A 19 -3.12 -17.99 7.17
C ARG A 19 -3.09 -18.23 8.68
N ALA A 20 -3.05 -17.16 9.44
CA ALA A 20 -3.09 -17.18 10.89
C ALA A 20 -3.88 -15.96 11.41
N PRO A 21 -4.42 -16.03 12.64
CA PRO A 21 -4.84 -14.85 13.40
C PRO A 21 -3.76 -13.76 13.40
N LEU A 22 -4.17 -12.49 13.46
CA LEU A 22 -3.20 -11.40 13.39
C LEU A 22 -2.26 -11.38 14.59
N GLU A 23 -2.75 -11.79 15.76
CA GLU A 23 -2.02 -11.91 17.02
C GLU A 23 -0.84 -12.88 16.93
N ASP A 24 -0.92 -13.89 16.07
CA ASP A 24 0.12 -14.91 15.89
C ASP A 24 1.35 -14.36 15.17
N PHE A 25 1.26 -13.16 14.56
CA PHE A 25 2.40 -12.45 13.98
C PHE A 25 3.19 -11.64 15.02
N ARG A 26 2.90 -11.78 16.32
CA ARG A 26 3.69 -11.14 17.37
C ARG A 26 5.14 -11.63 17.30
N HIS A 27 6.09 -10.70 17.47
CA HIS A 27 7.52 -10.92 17.33
C HIS A 27 8.00 -11.33 15.92
N ALA A 28 7.11 -11.39 14.93
CA ALA A 28 7.46 -11.71 13.55
C ALA A 28 8.34 -10.61 12.92
N ALA A 29 9.02 -10.96 11.82
CA ALA A 29 9.77 -10.02 11.00
C ALA A 29 8.85 -9.38 9.95
N ALA A 30 8.67 -8.07 10.03
CA ALA A 30 7.88 -7.33 9.05
C ALA A 30 8.77 -6.78 7.92
N ALA A 31 8.49 -7.15 6.68
CA ALA A 31 9.12 -6.53 5.51
C ALA A 31 8.42 -5.22 5.16
N VAL A 32 9.19 -4.13 5.21
CA VAL A 32 8.78 -2.77 4.87
C VAL A 32 9.49 -2.39 3.59
N ASN A 33 8.78 -1.83 2.61
CA ASN A 33 9.42 -1.33 1.40
C ASN A 33 10.36 -0.15 1.73
N ASN A 34 9.82 0.96 2.23
CA ASN A 34 10.55 2.17 2.63
C ASN A 34 9.92 2.77 3.90
N PRO A 35 10.68 3.52 4.72
CA PRO A 35 10.18 4.15 5.95
C PRO A 35 9.04 5.16 5.74
N ASP A 36 8.98 5.82 4.58
CA ASP A 36 8.00 6.85 4.23
C ASP A 36 6.76 6.30 3.50
N SER A 37 6.66 4.98 3.35
CA SER A 37 5.60 4.38 2.55
C SER A 37 4.25 4.32 3.28
N MET A 38 3.21 4.88 2.67
CA MET A 38 1.84 4.64 3.13
C MET A 38 1.51 3.13 3.09
N SER A 39 1.71 2.49 1.93
CA SER A 39 1.24 1.12 1.69
C SER A 39 2.08 0.01 2.30
N GLY A 40 3.38 0.24 2.50
CA GLY A 40 4.30 -0.77 3.03
C GLY A 40 4.79 -0.51 4.45
N MET A 41 4.65 0.72 4.98
CA MET A 41 4.98 1.07 6.36
C MET A 41 3.72 1.40 7.17
N LEU A 42 3.04 2.50 6.85
CA LEU A 42 1.91 2.98 7.65
C LEU A 42 0.77 1.97 7.68
N ALA A 43 0.48 1.28 6.56
CA ALA A 43 -0.53 0.23 6.51
C ALA A 43 -0.29 -0.88 7.54
N LEU A 44 0.96 -1.33 7.73
CA LEU A 44 1.30 -2.30 8.77
C LEU A 44 1.05 -1.71 10.16
N LYS A 45 1.47 -0.48 10.41
CA LYS A 45 1.22 0.22 11.68
C LYS A 45 -0.27 0.31 11.99
N LEU A 46 -1.10 0.73 11.03
CA LEU A 46 -2.54 0.87 11.21
C LEU A 46 -3.26 -0.46 11.51
N ILE A 47 -2.78 -1.57 10.94
CA ILE A 47 -3.39 -2.90 11.16
C ILE A 47 -2.97 -3.49 12.50
N PHE A 48 -1.70 -3.34 12.88
CA PHE A 48 -1.12 -4.06 14.01
C PHE A 48 -0.98 -3.23 15.30
N ALA A 49 -1.11 -1.90 15.24
CA ALA A 49 -1.10 -1.06 16.44
C ALA A 49 -2.17 -1.44 17.48
N PRO A 50 -3.41 -1.82 17.11
CA PRO A 50 -4.41 -2.28 18.09
C PRO A 50 -4.00 -3.53 18.88
N LEU A 51 -3.04 -4.32 18.37
CA LEU A 51 -2.54 -5.55 18.98
C LEU A 51 -1.19 -5.34 19.71
N ALA A 52 -0.63 -4.13 19.60
CA ALA A 52 0.65 -3.78 20.17
C ALA A 52 0.57 -3.63 21.70
N VAL A 53 1.64 -3.99 22.39
CA VAL A 53 1.80 -3.76 23.82
C VAL A 53 2.92 -2.75 24.00
N GLN A 54 2.61 -1.59 24.56
CA GLN A 54 3.56 -0.47 24.70
C GLN A 54 4.24 -0.11 23.37
N GLY A 55 3.44 0.04 22.30
CA GLY A 55 3.94 0.38 20.98
C GLY A 55 4.76 -0.72 20.29
N ARG A 56 4.80 -1.95 20.81
CA ARG A 56 5.57 -3.06 20.23
C ARG A 56 4.68 -4.23 19.83
N PHE A 57 4.90 -4.73 18.61
CA PHE A 57 4.22 -5.91 18.07
C PHE A 57 5.18 -6.83 17.33
N PHE A 58 5.87 -6.30 16.31
CA PHE A 58 6.88 -7.03 15.55
C PHE A 58 8.19 -7.15 16.32
N GLY A 59 8.96 -8.20 16.02
CA GLY A 59 10.28 -8.41 16.63
C GLY A 59 11.38 -7.62 15.93
N LYS A 60 11.22 -7.41 14.62
CA LYS A 60 12.09 -6.58 13.80
C LYS A 60 11.38 -6.13 12.52
N ALA A 61 11.92 -5.09 11.90
CA ALA A 61 11.59 -4.70 10.54
C ALA A 61 12.74 -5.04 9.58
N VAL A 62 12.41 -5.36 8.34
CA VAL A 62 13.36 -5.60 7.24
C VAL A 62 13.04 -4.60 6.14
N GLU A 63 13.90 -3.61 5.94
CA GLU A 63 13.78 -2.68 4.82
C GLU A 63 14.17 -3.38 3.51
N THR A 64 13.28 -3.37 2.53
CA THR A 64 13.44 -4.13 1.27
C THR A 64 13.64 -3.24 0.05
N GLY A 65 13.35 -1.95 0.15
CA GLY A 65 13.43 -0.96 -0.92
C GLY A 65 12.28 -1.00 -1.93
N GLY A 66 11.31 -1.91 -1.80
CA GLY A 66 10.21 -2.00 -2.77
C GLY A 66 9.24 -3.16 -2.54
N HIS A 67 8.01 -3.03 -3.06
CA HIS A 67 6.96 -4.04 -2.89
C HIS A 67 7.34 -5.43 -3.42
N ILE A 68 7.99 -5.51 -4.59
CA ILE A 68 8.48 -6.78 -5.14
C ILE A 68 9.47 -7.43 -4.18
N ASN A 69 10.42 -6.67 -3.64
CA ASN A 69 11.41 -7.17 -2.71
C ASN A 69 10.78 -7.59 -1.37
N SER A 70 9.72 -6.90 -0.91
CA SER A 70 8.94 -7.34 0.26
C SER A 70 8.25 -8.69 0.03
N MET A 71 7.60 -8.90 -1.12
CA MET A 71 6.99 -10.19 -1.46
C MET A 71 8.05 -11.30 -1.52
N ILE A 72 9.19 -11.04 -2.16
CA ILE A 72 10.32 -11.98 -2.22
C ILE A 72 10.85 -12.29 -0.81
N ALA A 73 11.04 -11.28 0.04
CA ALA A 73 11.53 -11.46 1.40
C ALA A 73 10.61 -12.36 2.23
N VAL A 74 9.29 -12.21 2.10
CA VAL A 74 8.32 -13.06 2.80
C VAL A 74 8.33 -14.48 2.23
N ARG A 75 8.31 -14.63 0.90
CA ARG A 75 8.33 -15.93 0.23
C ARG A 75 9.58 -16.75 0.58
N GLU A 76 10.74 -16.09 0.64
CA GLU A 76 12.02 -16.70 0.99
C GLU A 76 12.24 -16.87 2.51
N GLY A 77 11.30 -16.42 3.34
CA GLY A 77 11.39 -16.52 4.80
C GLY A 77 12.42 -15.58 5.45
N LYS A 78 12.89 -14.56 4.72
CA LYS A 78 13.71 -13.46 5.27
C LYS A 78 12.87 -12.51 6.13
N ALA A 79 11.58 -12.41 5.81
CA ALA A 79 10.54 -11.80 6.60
C ALA A 79 9.35 -12.77 6.70
N ASP A 80 8.41 -12.47 7.59
CA ASP A 80 7.23 -13.29 7.83
C ASP A 80 5.97 -12.67 7.26
N ILE A 81 5.94 -11.33 7.15
CA ILE A 81 4.78 -10.57 6.73
C ILE A 81 5.16 -9.30 5.98
N CYS A 82 4.34 -8.87 5.03
CA CYS A 82 4.49 -7.59 4.32
C CYS A 82 3.14 -6.99 3.94
N ALA A 83 3.06 -5.67 3.82
CA ALA A 83 1.93 -4.98 3.20
C ALA A 83 2.28 -4.48 1.80
N ILE A 84 1.38 -4.68 0.84
CA ILE A 84 1.58 -4.38 -0.58
C ILE A 84 0.42 -3.54 -1.11
N ASP A 85 0.72 -2.52 -1.89
CA ASP A 85 -0.27 -1.72 -2.62
C ASP A 85 -1.15 -2.59 -3.55
N ALA A 86 -2.47 -2.35 -3.56
CA ALA A 86 -3.43 -3.15 -4.33
C ALA A 86 -3.13 -3.19 -5.85
N VAL A 87 -2.66 -2.09 -6.44
CA VAL A 87 -2.26 -2.05 -7.85
C VAL A 87 -0.98 -2.84 -8.07
N CYS A 88 0.00 -2.76 -7.15
CA CYS A 88 1.18 -3.63 -7.18
C CYS A 88 0.83 -5.12 -7.08
N VAL A 89 -0.17 -5.49 -6.27
CA VAL A 89 -0.67 -6.88 -6.23
C VAL A 89 -1.31 -7.27 -7.56
N ALA A 90 -2.13 -6.40 -8.16
CA ALA A 90 -2.74 -6.66 -9.47
C ALA A 90 -1.68 -6.81 -10.59
N LEU A 91 -0.65 -5.96 -10.57
CA LEU A 91 0.51 -6.05 -11.47
C LEU A 91 1.27 -7.37 -11.28
N ALA A 92 1.52 -7.78 -10.03
CA ALA A 92 2.12 -9.07 -9.74
C ALA A 92 1.25 -10.22 -10.27
N ARG A 93 -0.05 -10.23 -10.00
CA ARG A 93 -0.96 -11.25 -10.53
C ARG A 93 -0.94 -11.35 -12.06
N ARG A 94 -0.92 -10.21 -12.77
CA ARG A 94 -0.96 -10.18 -14.23
C ARG A 94 0.36 -10.56 -14.89
N TYR A 95 1.48 -10.07 -14.36
CA TYR A 95 2.78 -10.16 -15.05
C TYR A 95 3.81 -11.05 -14.37
N ARG A 96 3.69 -11.26 -13.06
CA ARG A 96 4.66 -11.97 -12.22
C ARG A 96 3.95 -12.79 -11.12
N PRO A 97 3.02 -13.71 -11.50
CA PRO A 97 2.22 -14.44 -10.52
C PRO A 97 3.08 -15.27 -9.56
N ASP A 98 4.29 -15.65 -10.00
CA ASP A 98 5.31 -16.32 -9.18
C ASP A 98 5.64 -15.58 -7.87
N LEU A 99 5.50 -14.25 -7.85
CA LEU A 99 5.74 -13.44 -6.64
C LEU A 99 4.72 -13.71 -5.52
N LEU A 100 3.54 -14.23 -5.87
CA LEU A 100 2.45 -14.50 -4.94
C LEU A 100 2.35 -15.98 -4.55
N ASP A 101 3.15 -16.85 -5.16
CA ASP A 101 3.16 -18.27 -4.86
C ASP A 101 3.53 -18.52 -3.40
N GLY A 102 2.66 -19.27 -2.70
CA GLY A 102 2.82 -19.57 -1.28
C GLY A 102 2.53 -18.38 -0.35
N LEU A 103 2.14 -17.22 -0.88
CA LEU A 103 1.65 -16.10 -0.09
C LEU A 103 0.14 -16.16 0.05
N VAL A 104 -0.36 -15.83 1.24
CA VAL A 104 -1.80 -15.73 1.51
C VAL A 104 -2.13 -14.39 2.14
N GLU A 105 -3.27 -13.84 1.73
CA GLU A 105 -3.79 -12.60 2.30
C GLU A 105 -4.32 -12.85 3.72
N VAL A 106 -3.82 -12.07 4.68
CA VAL A 106 -4.19 -12.15 6.11
C VAL A 106 -4.94 -10.92 6.62
N ALA A 107 -4.79 -9.76 5.97
CA ALA A 107 -5.51 -8.54 6.31
C ALA A 107 -5.50 -7.53 5.15
N ARG A 108 -6.32 -6.49 5.28
CA ARG A 108 -6.30 -5.29 4.43
C ARG A 108 -6.28 -4.03 5.31
N SER A 109 -5.57 -3.00 4.87
CA SER A 109 -5.53 -1.71 5.56
C SER A 109 -6.85 -0.95 5.41
N PRO A 110 -7.10 0.10 6.22
CA PRO A 110 -8.14 1.08 5.91
C PRO A 110 -7.98 1.68 4.52
N MET A 111 -9.09 2.11 3.91
CA MET A 111 -9.08 2.80 2.61
C MET A 111 -8.61 4.25 2.74
N VAL A 112 -7.59 4.60 1.95
CA VAL A 112 -7.06 5.97 1.86
C VAL A 112 -6.88 6.40 0.41
N PRO A 113 -6.79 7.71 0.11
CA PRO A 113 -6.48 8.18 -1.24
C PRO A 113 -5.18 7.57 -1.80
N GLY A 114 -5.20 7.22 -3.08
CA GLY A 114 -4.04 6.73 -3.84
C GLY A 114 -3.00 7.82 -4.12
N LEU A 115 -1.93 7.46 -4.83
CA LEU A 115 -0.82 8.40 -5.09
C LEU A 115 -1.28 9.65 -5.85
N PRO A 116 -0.94 10.87 -5.38
CA PRO A 116 -1.24 12.11 -6.09
C PRO A 116 -0.27 12.35 -7.25
N TYR A 117 -0.75 13.01 -8.29
CA TYR A 117 0.13 13.78 -9.18
C TYR A 117 0.45 15.12 -8.53
N VAL A 118 1.73 15.38 -8.29
CA VAL A 118 2.24 16.60 -7.65
C VAL A 118 3.19 17.34 -8.59
N THR A 119 3.11 18.67 -8.59
CA THR A 119 4.03 19.56 -9.33
C THR A 119 4.44 20.74 -8.45
N VAL A 120 5.69 21.20 -8.60
CA VAL A 120 6.22 22.38 -7.88
C VAL A 120 5.73 23.68 -8.54
N SER A 121 5.58 23.66 -9.85
CA SER A 121 5.15 24.82 -10.65
C SER A 121 4.36 24.36 -11.88
N GLY A 122 3.71 25.31 -12.55
CA GLY A 122 2.97 25.06 -13.79
C GLY A 122 1.49 25.41 -13.71
N ASP A 123 0.86 25.42 -14.87
CA ASP A 123 -0.58 25.67 -15.02
C ASP A 123 -1.36 24.40 -14.65
N VAL A 124 -1.83 24.34 -13.41
CA VAL A 124 -2.62 23.21 -12.87
C VAL A 124 -3.86 22.92 -13.73
N PRO A 125 -4.68 23.92 -14.15
CA PRO A 125 -5.73 23.70 -15.14
C PRO A 125 -5.24 23.00 -16.42
N ALA A 126 -4.13 23.45 -17.02
CA ALA A 126 -3.59 22.82 -18.24
C ALA A 126 -3.14 21.37 -18.00
N LEU A 127 -2.48 21.09 -16.86
CA LEU A 127 -2.08 19.73 -16.47
C LEU A 127 -3.29 18.82 -16.26
N ARG A 128 -4.35 19.31 -15.61
CA ARG A 128 -5.60 18.57 -15.43
C ARG A 128 -6.27 18.25 -16.77
N GLN A 129 -6.28 19.22 -17.70
CA GLN A 129 -6.79 18.97 -19.05
C GLN A 129 -5.93 17.95 -19.80
N ALA A 130 -4.61 17.98 -19.65
CA ALA A 130 -3.72 17.00 -20.26
C ALA A 130 -3.98 15.58 -19.72
N LEU A 131 -4.15 15.43 -18.39
CA LEU A 131 -4.57 14.16 -17.78
C LEU A 131 -5.93 13.71 -18.32
N ALA A 132 -6.93 14.59 -18.36
CA ALA A 132 -8.25 14.26 -18.90
C ALA A 132 -8.17 13.77 -20.35
N ARG A 133 -7.36 14.42 -21.20
CA ARG A 133 -7.11 13.95 -22.57
C ARG A 133 -6.40 12.60 -22.59
N ALA A 134 -5.43 12.36 -21.72
CA ALA A 134 -4.74 11.08 -21.65
C ALA A 134 -5.67 9.92 -21.27
N PHE A 135 -6.63 10.17 -20.38
CA PHE A 135 -7.66 9.20 -19.99
C PHE A 135 -8.83 9.09 -20.98
N ALA A 136 -9.04 10.06 -21.87
CA ALA A 136 -10.04 9.97 -22.94
C ALA A 136 -9.45 9.38 -24.24
N GLY A 137 -8.14 9.54 -24.47
CA GLY A 137 -7.47 9.17 -25.70
C GLY A 137 -7.43 7.64 -25.93
N PRO A 138 -7.82 7.16 -27.12
CA PRO A 138 -7.74 5.73 -27.46
C PRO A 138 -6.29 5.26 -27.61
N ASP A 139 -5.38 6.12 -28.04
CA ASP A 139 -3.96 5.78 -28.26
C ASP A 139 -3.23 5.39 -26.97
N LEU A 140 -3.74 5.81 -25.80
CA LEU A 140 -3.20 5.46 -24.49
C LEU A 140 -4.02 4.37 -23.79
N HIS A 141 -4.99 3.74 -24.47
CA HIS A 141 -5.80 2.68 -23.88
C HIS A 141 -4.94 1.51 -23.40
N GLU A 142 -4.03 1.02 -24.25
CA GLU A 142 -3.16 -0.13 -23.90
C GLU A 142 -2.26 0.19 -22.71
N ALA A 143 -1.62 1.37 -22.70
CA ALA A 143 -0.80 1.81 -21.58
C ALA A 143 -1.61 1.90 -20.28
N ARG A 144 -2.85 2.40 -20.34
CA ARG A 144 -3.74 2.49 -19.18
C ARG A 144 -4.19 1.12 -18.69
N ASP A 145 -4.52 0.19 -19.59
CA ASP A 145 -4.88 -1.18 -19.20
C ASP A 145 -3.70 -1.87 -18.51
N HIS A 146 -2.49 -1.76 -19.06
CA HIS A 146 -1.29 -2.35 -18.46
C HIS A 146 -0.96 -1.79 -17.07
N LEU A 147 -1.32 -0.53 -16.81
CA LEU A 147 -1.11 0.13 -15.52
C LEU A 147 -2.33 0.07 -14.59
N PHE A 148 -3.42 -0.59 -15.01
CA PHE A 148 -4.70 -0.62 -14.29
C PHE A 148 -5.32 0.77 -14.01
N LEU A 149 -5.07 1.74 -14.89
CA LEU A 149 -5.53 3.12 -14.76
C LEU A 149 -6.84 3.33 -15.53
N SER A 150 -7.98 3.22 -14.84
CA SER A 150 -9.30 3.39 -15.46
C SER A 150 -9.81 4.84 -15.48
N GLY A 151 -9.22 5.75 -14.71
CA GLY A 151 -9.66 7.13 -14.61
C GLY A 151 -8.78 7.96 -13.67
N HIS A 152 -9.16 9.22 -13.50
CA HIS A 152 -8.54 10.13 -12.53
C HIS A 152 -9.61 10.90 -11.75
N SER A 153 -9.22 11.47 -10.61
CA SER A 153 -10.08 12.31 -9.79
C SER A 153 -9.35 13.59 -9.42
N VAL A 154 -10.11 14.68 -9.24
CA VAL A 154 -9.56 15.93 -8.72
C VAL A 154 -9.81 15.97 -7.22
N LEU A 155 -8.75 15.77 -6.46
CA LEU A 155 -8.77 15.83 -5.00
C LEU A 155 -8.15 17.12 -4.49
N THR A 156 -8.51 17.46 -3.27
CA THR A 156 -7.96 18.55 -2.46
C THR A 156 -6.98 17.99 -1.42
N PRO A 157 -6.11 18.83 -0.83
CA PRO A 157 -5.30 18.41 0.31
C PRO A 157 -6.13 17.83 1.48
N GLN A 158 -7.37 18.28 1.66
CA GLN A 158 -8.25 17.79 2.71
C GLN A 158 -8.64 16.32 2.51
N ASP A 159 -8.73 15.84 1.28
CA ASP A 159 -9.02 14.43 1.00
C ASP A 159 -7.91 13.53 1.54
N TYR A 160 -6.65 13.98 1.46
CA TYR A 160 -5.47 13.29 1.99
C TYR A 160 -5.32 13.40 3.51
N ALA A 161 -6.02 14.34 4.17
CA ALA A 161 -6.00 14.48 5.63
C ALA A 161 -6.51 13.21 6.35
N ARG A 162 -7.21 12.31 5.64
CA ARG A 162 -7.55 10.98 6.17
C ARG A 162 -6.31 10.19 6.58
N ILE A 163 -5.22 10.25 5.80
CA ILE A 163 -3.98 9.50 6.10
C ILE A 163 -3.38 10.00 7.41
N THR A 164 -3.22 11.31 7.55
CA THR A 164 -2.63 11.91 8.76
C THR A 164 -3.55 11.80 9.97
N THR A 165 -4.87 11.80 9.78
CA THR A 165 -5.85 11.55 10.85
C THR A 165 -5.71 10.14 11.40
N LEU A 166 -5.62 9.13 10.53
CA LEU A 166 -5.43 7.73 10.92
C LEU A 166 -4.08 7.53 11.64
N GLU A 167 -3.01 8.11 11.10
CA GLU A 167 -1.69 8.05 11.73
C GLU A 167 -1.69 8.71 13.11
N THR A 168 -2.23 9.93 13.22
CA THR A 168 -2.31 10.66 14.50
C THR A 168 -3.12 9.89 15.53
N ALA A 169 -4.27 9.32 15.16
CA ALA A 169 -5.09 8.52 16.05
C ALA A 169 -4.36 7.24 16.50
N MET A 170 -3.64 6.59 15.61
CA MET A 170 -2.84 5.40 15.91
C MET A 170 -1.69 5.72 16.88
N GLU A 171 -0.97 6.82 16.68
CA GLU A 171 0.08 7.28 17.60
C GLU A 171 -0.50 7.67 18.97
N GLN A 172 -1.64 8.36 19.01
CA GLN A 172 -2.32 8.72 20.27
C GLN A 172 -2.83 7.50 21.06
N ALA A 173 -3.13 6.39 20.38
CA ALA A 173 -3.53 5.13 20.99
C ALA A 173 -2.36 4.29 21.53
N GLY A 174 -1.13 4.82 21.51
CA GLY A 174 0.08 4.14 21.97
C GLY A 174 1.03 3.70 20.86
N GLY A 175 0.66 3.95 19.59
CA GLY A 175 1.53 3.80 18.42
C GLY A 175 1.91 2.37 18.07
N LEU A 176 2.74 2.25 17.04
CA LEU A 176 3.52 1.04 16.76
C LEU A 176 4.91 1.45 16.29
N HIS A 177 5.95 1.11 17.05
CA HIS A 177 7.32 1.27 16.63
C HIS A 177 7.63 0.23 15.55
N LEU A 178 7.93 0.73 14.35
CA LEU A 178 8.32 -0.06 13.20
C LEU A 178 9.40 0.72 12.46
N LEU A 179 10.65 0.24 12.60
CA LEU A 179 11.92 0.97 12.38
C LEU A 179 12.25 2.01 13.47
#